data_AF-A0A485KGM9-F1
#
_entry.id   AF-A0A485KGM9-F1
#
_cell.length_a   1.000
_cell.length_b   1.000
_cell.length_c   1.000
_cell.angle_alpha   90.00
_cell.angle_beta   90.00
_cell.angle_gamma   90.00
#
_symmetry.space_group_name_H-M   'P 1'
#
loop_
_entity.id
_entity.type
_entity.pdbx_description
1 polymer ?
#
loop_
_entity_poly.entity_id
_entity_poly.type
_entity_poly.pdbx_seq_one_letter_code
_entity_poly.pdbx_strand_id
1 'polypeptide(L)'
;MKLKNTKLPFFILDEMSPSTNITGGKNLAAFQRNIFRACGLVVFIMGTDSKVTNLIAQAVGSYAEEHRWMAILPRFPPYQFVLDVVEKQVWDDVNSRYPVIEFIVNQSRGRFARHFTEQVLQIVKKQPNVKLNELLDNAFAAIHKRILFRKKNFDGKYAQLMAISFTNGHQPATKKPRSEVGSSSMHAHFANLVDECLSDIYLSTGRLHKVTQEDMLVPWEVKCCFPPINEDLLLYLSVLGGKSRSAYSEAEVHFSTKYIFTKANVFSVHENSNAPSNDYKSFENMVTHAIFCSSRRHGVQGIPFNDFISCLIGEFQDEVWTKMTLNLGKRKTKKGKRKMRKNIKASDLLEGYSRGVQKLLDNVIPFLAPPNSEWPESILQTNQHGCNVGHLVRAVNSERCNVYVKDLKNQDETALILCECKYWEAGIDIGTMNGIIEGISKQWTWELVVVFCPRVAKFRSEWNYNSIGCVKIDCKNANVEWIFQPQNESSREQLVIVMEIPNCRGLTNNNKIGIITT
;
A
#
# COMPACT_ATOMS: atom_id res chain seq x y z
N MET A 1 39.87 19.75 21.32
CA MET A 1 39.43 20.12 22.69
C MET A 1 38.66 18.94 23.27
N LYS A 2 39.31 18.05 24.03
CA LYS A 2 38.62 16.98 24.79
C LYS A 2 38.00 17.66 26.02
N LEU A 3 36.81 18.22 25.84
CA LEU A 3 36.05 18.83 26.91
C LEU A 3 35.37 17.75 27.73
N LYS A 4 35.29 18.02 29.04
CA LYS A 4 34.50 17.32 30.06
C LYS A 4 33.14 16.88 29.50
N ASN A 5 32.53 15.87 30.12
CA ASN A 5 31.17 15.37 29.88
C ASN A 5 30.02 16.42 30.06
N THR A 6 30.30 17.70 29.85
CA THR A 6 29.32 18.79 29.74
C THR A 6 28.44 18.53 28.53
N LYS A 7 27.17 18.19 28.79
CA LYS A 7 26.11 18.15 27.78
C LYS A 7 26.05 19.52 27.11
N LEU A 8 26.46 19.60 25.84
CA LEU A 8 26.32 20.81 25.04
C LEU A 8 24.82 21.05 24.77
N PRO A 9 24.28 22.24 25.05
CA PRO A 9 22.92 22.57 24.63
C PRO A 9 22.88 22.55 23.10
N PHE A 10 21.89 21.85 22.55
CA PHE A 10 21.60 21.86 21.13
C PHE A 10 20.19 22.37 20.89
N PHE A 11 19.99 22.98 19.72
CA PHE A 11 18.72 23.56 19.31
C PHE A 11 18.21 22.82 18.08
N ILE A 12 16.92 22.49 18.08
CA ILE A 12 16.25 21.93 16.91
C ILE A 12 15.40 23.04 16.31
N LEU A 13 15.68 23.40 15.06
CA LEU A 13 14.87 24.34 14.29
C LEU A 13 13.97 23.54 13.35
N ASP A 14 12.70 23.41 13.72
CA ASP A 14 11.68 22.75 12.90
C ASP A 14 11.00 23.72 11.94
N GLU A 15 10.64 23.20 10.77
CA GLU A 15 9.94 23.90 9.69
C GLU A 15 10.56 25.22 9.19
N MET A 16 11.87 25.40 9.30
CA MET A 16 12.58 26.54 8.72
C MET A 16 12.31 26.64 7.21
N SER A 17 11.59 27.69 6.81
CA SER A 17 11.27 27.91 5.40
C SER A 17 12.34 28.81 4.80
N PRO A 18 13.04 28.38 3.74
CA PRO A 18 13.76 29.32 2.91
C PRO A 18 12.74 30.37 2.44
N SER A 19 13.10 31.64 2.53
CA SER A 19 12.24 32.77 2.16
C SER A 19 11.45 32.47 0.89
N THR A 20 10.15 32.76 0.92
CA THR A 20 9.28 32.76 -0.27
C THR A 20 9.99 33.48 -1.41
N ASN A 21 9.78 33.02 -2.65
CA ASN A 21 10.34 33.55 -3.91
C ASN A 21 10.02 35.04 -4.14
N ILE A 22 10.52 35.91 -3.27
CA ILE A 22 10.47 37.35 -3.37
C ILE A 22 11.87 37.74 -3.81
N THR A 23 11.98 38.19 -5.05
CA THR A 23 13.19 38.84 -5.57
C THR A 23 13.65 39.91 -4.57
N GLY A 24 14.82 39.71 -3.94
CA GLY A 24 15.38 40.59 -2.90
C GLY A 24 15.13 40.17 -1.43
N GLY A 25 14.48 39.03 -1.18
CA GLY A 25 14.27 38.50 0.17
C GLY A 25 15.59 38.09 0.87
N LYS A 26 15.79 38.52 2.12
CA LYS A 26 16.92 38.08 2.95
C LYS A 26 16.79 36.58 3.26
N ASN A 27 17.89 35.84 3.15
CA ASN A 27 17.95 34.42 3.51
C ASN A 27 17.86 34.23 5.05
N LEU A 28 16.63 34.23 5.57
CA LEU A 28 16.34 34.14 7.00
C LEU A 28 16.90 32.86 7.64
N ALA A 29 16.85 31.73 6.92
CA ALA A 29 17.34 30.46 7.42
C ALA A 29 18.87 30.44 7.60
N ALA A 30 19.61 30.97 6.62
CA ALA A 30 21.05 31.14 6.74
C ALA A 30 21.42 32.12 7.85
N PHE A 31 20.68 33.22 7.99
CA PHE A 31 20.89 34.21 9.04
C PHE A 31 20.67 33.62 10.44
N GLN A 32 19.53 32.96 10.67
CA GLN A 32 19.21 32.29 11.93
C GLN A 32 20.27 31.24 12.29
N ARG A 33 20.65 30.38 11.34
CA ARG A 33 21.75 29.41 11.53
C ARG A 33 23.05 30.10 11.94
N ASN A 34 23.41 31.19 11.27
CA ASN A 34 24.65 31.90 11.56
C ASN A 34 24.66 32.57 12.94
N ILE A 35 23.51 33.03 13.45
CA ILE A 35 23.39 33.54 14.83
C ILE A 35 23.78 32.45 15.84
N PHE A 36 23.16 31.26 15.76
CA PHE A 36 23.47 30.19 16.69
C PHE A 36 24.94 29.72 16.58
N ARG A 37 25.48 29.64 15.36
CA ARG A 37 26.91 29.31 15.15
C ARG A 37 27.83 30.36 15.78
N ALA A 38 27.51 31.65 15.64
CA ALA A 38 28.28 32.73 16.27
C ALA A 38 28.25 32.66 17.81
N CYS A 39 27.17 32.11 18.39
CA CYS A 39 27.06 31.85 19.82
C CYS A 39 27.73 30.53 20.28
N GLY A 40 28.39 29.77 19.40
CA GLY A 40 29.00 28.49 19.72
C GLY A 40 27.99 27.36 20.00
N LEU A 41 26.74 27.51 19.55
CA LEU A 41 25.65 26.56 19.79
C LEU A 41 25.54 25.54 18.65
N VAL A 42 25.20 24.30 19.01
CA VAL A 42 24.91 23.24 18.04
C VAL A 42 23.47 23.37 17.58
N VAL A 43 23.25 23.43 16.26
CA VAL A 43 21.91 23.53 15.66
C VAL A 43 21.65 22.34 14.74
N PHE A 44 20.53 21.67 14.97
CA PHE A 44 19.92 20.72 14.06
C PHE A 44 18.81 21.42 13.30
N ILE A 45 18.89 21.40 11.97
CA ILE A 45 17.82 21.91 11.11
C ILE A 45 16.97 20.72 10.70
N MET A 46 15.70 20.76 11.05
CA MET A 46 14.71 19.79 10.58
C MET A 46 14.04 20.32 9.32
N GLY A 47 13.99 19.49 8.29
CA GLY A 47 13.36 19.83 7.02
C GLY A 47 12.84 18.60 6.31
N THR A 48 11.85 18.80 5.45
CA THR A 48 11.49 17.84 4.41
C THR A 48 12.57 17.82 3.33
N ASP A 49 12.63 16.76 2.54
CA ASP A 49 13.48 16.61 1.34
C ASP A 49 13.52 17.89 0.47
N SER A 50 12.35 18.51 0.24
CA SER A 50 12.19 19.75 -0.52
C SER A 50 12.95 20.94 0.06
N LYS A 51 13.13 20.98 1.39
CA LYS A 51 13.88 22.03 2.08
C LYS A 51 15.37 21.80 1.94
N VAL A 52 15.84 20.56 1.97
CA VAL A 52 17.25 20.21 1.76
C VAL A 52 17.69 20.58 0.34
N THR A 53 16.88 20.25 -0.68
CA THR A 53 17.16 20.67 -2.07
C THR A 53 17.13 22.19 -2.26
N ASN A 54 16.21 22.89 -1.59
CA ASN A 54 16.14 24.36 -1.67
C ASN A 54 17.34 25.07 -1.02
N LEU A 55 17.97 24.44 -0.01
CA LEU A 55 19.20 24.98 0.60
C LEU A 55 20.37 25.00 -0.40
N ILE A 56 20.38 24.14 -1.42
CA ILE A 56 21.40 24.09 -2.49
C ILE A 56 21.35 25.35 -3.36
N ALA A 57 20.16 25.72 -3.81
CA ALA A 57 19.95 26.94 -4.62
C ALA A 57 20.36 28.20 -3.85
N GLN A 58 20.35 28.15 -2.52
CA GLN A 58 20.82 29.24 -1.65
C GLN A 58 22.32 29.23 -1.37
N ALA A 59 23.02 28.15 -1.71
CA ALA A 59 24.45 28.01 -1.52
C ALA A 59 25.27 28.61 -2.68
N VAL A 60 24.61 28.96 -3.80
CA VAL A 60 25.21 29.50 -5.03
C VAL A 60 25.96 30.83 -4.84
N GLY A 61 25.79 31.50 -3.69
CA GLY A 61 26.49 32.74 -3.35
C GLY A 61 27.74 32.59 -2.46
N SER A 62 28.20 31.37 -2.15
CA SER A 62 29.29 31.16 -1.18
C SER A 62 30.38 30.24 -1.73
N TYR A 63 31.53 30.85 -2.04
CA TYR A 63 32.86 30.29 -2.37
C TYR A 63 32.93 29.23 -3.50
N ALA A 64 33.92 29.40 -4.39
CA ALA A 64 34.27 28.40 -5.41
C ALA A 64 35.02 27.19 -4.83
N GLU A 65 35.54 27.32 -3.61
CA GLU A 65 36.34 26.30 -2.94
C GLU A 65 35.46 25.22 -2.29
N GLU A 66 35.94 23.99 -2.38
CA GLU A 66 35.33 22.84 -1.72
C GLU A 66 35.35 23.04 -0.20
N HIS A 67 34.18 22.89 0.42
CA HIS A 67 34.08 22.93 1.87
C HIS A 67 32.94 22.03 2.36
N ARG A 68 33.11 21.52 3.58
CA ARG A 68 32.04 20.79 4.27
C ARG A 68 30.87 21.74 4.51
N TRP A 69 29.74 21.43 3.91
CA TRP A 69 28.57 22.27 3.94
C TRP A 69 27.63 21.89 5.10
N MET A 70 27.34 20.60 5.25
CA MET A 70 26.51 20.07 6.34
C MET A 70 26.78 18.60 6.63
N ALA A 71 26.24 18.11 7.75
CA ALA A 71 26.11 16.69 8.04
C ALA A 71 24.62 16.32 8.01
N ILE A 72 24.26 15.28 7.27
CA ILE A 72 22.90 14.77 7.19
C ILE A 72 22.74 13.64 8.18
N LEU A 73 21.81 13.80 9.12
CA LEU A 73 21.30 12.71 9.94
C LEU A 73 20.03 12.18 9.28
N PRO A 74 20.04 10.99 8.66
CA PRO A 74 18.93 10.57 7.81
C PRO A 74 17.71 10.06 8.57
N ARG A 75 17.91 9.59 9.81
CA ARG A 75 16.87 9.01 10.65
C ARG A 75 17.01 9.57 12.06
N PHE A 76 15.89 9.99 12.64
CA PHE A 76 15.85 10.30 14.07
C PHE A 76 15.97 9.01 14.88
N PRO A 77 16.55 9.07 16.09
CA PRO A 77 16.49 7.94 17.00
C PRO A 77 15.04 7.51 17.24
N PRO A 78 14.81 6.23 17.57
CA PRO A 78 13.50 5.74 17.96
C PRO A 78 12.89 6.60 19.06
N TYR A 79 11.57 6.69 19.06
CA TYR A 79 10.86 7.50 20.03
C TYR A 79 10.99 6.94 21.43
N GLN A 80 11.54 7.75 22.33
CA GLN A 80 11.59 7.47 23.75
C GLN A 80 10.39 8.16 24.39
N PHE A 81 9.35 7.38 24.72
CA PHE A 81 8.19 7.92 25.42
C PHE A 81 8.41 7.90 26.92
N VAL A 82 8.02 8.99 27.58
CA VAL A 82 8.04 9.15 29.03
C VAL A 82 6.59 9.08 29.48
N LEU A 83 6.23 8.06 30.24
CA LEU A 83 4.92 7.91 30.85
C LEU A 83 4.97 8.40 32.30
N ASP A 84 3.87 8.97 32.78
CA ASP A 84 3.72 9.17 34.22
C ASP A 84 3.53 7.82 34.96
N VAL A 85 3.54 7.86 36.30
CA VAL A 85 3.45 6.64 37.13
C VAL A 85 2.17 5.84 36.85
N VAL A 86 1.04 6.52 36.63
CA VAL A 86 -0.26 5.87 36.41
C VAL A 86 -0.35 5.31 34.99
N GLU A 87 0.09 6.09 34.00
CA GLU A 87 0.18 5.65 32.61
C GLU A 87 1.11 4.45 32.46
N LYS A 88 2.23 4.44 33.19
CA LYS A 88 3.19 3.34 33.18
C LYS A 88 2.58 2.04 33.70
N GLN A 89 1.81 2.10 34.79
CA GLN A 89 1.08 0.93 35.31
C GLN A 89 0.09 0.37 34.30
N VAL A 90 -0.70 1.24 33.65
CA VAL A 90 -1.67 0.82 32.61
C VAL A 90 -0.94 0.24 31.39
N TRP A 91 0.16 0.85 30.98
CA TRP A 91 0.99 0.38 29.87
C TRP A 91 1.57 -1.02 30.13
N ASP A 92 2.13 -1.23 31.32
CA ASP A 92 2.75 -2.49 31.70
C ASP A 92 1.70 -3.62 31.81
N ASP A 93 0.51 -3.32 32.35
CA ASP A 93 -0.62 -4.27 32.36
C ASP A 93 -1.05 -4.67 30.94
N VAL A 94 -1.16 -3.72 30.03
CA VAL A 94 -1.57 -3.98 28.64
C VAL A 94 -0.51 -4.75 27.87
N ASN A 95 0.77 -4.41 28.04
CA ASN A 95 1.87 -5.13 27.41
C ASN A 95 2.04 -6.55 27.94
N SER A 96 1.74 -6.79 29.22
CA SER A 96 1.75 -8.14 29.78
C SER A 96 0.73 -9.05 29.09
N ARG A 97 -0.41 -8.47 28.66
CA ARG A 97 -1.48 -9.18 27.96
C ARG A 97 -1.22 -9.29 26.47
N TYR A 98 -0.69 -8.22 25.87
CA TYR A 98 -0.46 -8.11 24.43
C TYR A 98 0.93 -7.50 24.14
N PRO A 99 2.01 -8.30 24.20
CA PRO A 99 3.39 -7.82 23.99
C PRO A 99 3.61 -7.13 22.62
N VAL A 100 2.79 -7.47 21.63
CA VAL A 100 2.83 -6.86 20.28
C VAL A 100 2.64 -5.34 20.31
N ILE A 101 1.99 -4.77 21.33
CA ILE A 101 1.74 -3.33 21.43
C ILE A 101 3.06 -2.56 21.58
N GLU A 102 3.94 -3.04 22.45
CA GLU A 102 5.29 -2.48 22.61
C GLU A 102 6.13 -2.68 21.35
N PHE A 103 6.02 -3.86 20.71
CA PHE A 103 6.68 -4.12 19.44
C PHE A 103 6.27 -3.12 18.34
N ILE A 104 4.96 -2.85 18.20
CA ILE A 104 4.43 -1.86 17.25
C ILE A 104 5.01 -0.47 17.51
N VAL A 105 5.08 -0.06 18.78
CA VAL A 105 5.64 1.25 19.17
C VAL A 105 7.12 1.35 18.82
N ASN A 106 7.90 0.32 19.15
CA ASN A 106 9.35 0.30 18.95
C ASN A 106 9.74 0.23 17.46
N GLN A 107 8.89 -0.38 16.63
CA GLN A 107 9.07 -0.51 15.18
C GLN A 107 8.25 0.52 14.40
N SER A 108 8.06 1.72 14.95
CA SER A 108 7.31 2.80 14.30
C SER A 108 7.97 4.16 14.48
N ARG A 109 7.74 5.05 13.51
CA ARG A 109 8.23 6.44 13.62
C ARG A 109 7.60 7.16 14.79
N GLY A 110 8.37 8.07 15.40
CA GLY A 110 8.02 8.60 16.72
C GLY A 110 6.68 9.30 16.84
N ARG A 111 6.27 10.05 15.82
CA ARG A 111 4.95 10.70 15.83
C ARG A 111 3.81 9.69 15.81
N PHE A 112 3.95 8.59 15.09
CA PHE A 112 2.91 7.55 15.02
C PHE A 112 2.90 6.74 16.31
N ALA A 113 4.09 6.34 16.78
CA ALA A 113 4.29 5.66 18.05
C ALA A 113 3.64 6.43 19.21
N ARG A 114 3.91 7.74 19.34
CA ARG A 114 3.28 8.62 20.33
C ARG A 114 1.75 8.57 20.26
N HIS A 115 1.19 8.79 19.07
CA HIS A 115 -0.26 8.80 18.90
C HIS A 115 -0.88 7.42 19.18
N PHE A 116 -0.20 6.34 18.83
CA PHE A 116 -0.64 4.99 19.14
C PHE A 116 -0.68 4.77 20.66
N THR A 117 0.42 5.04 21.36
CA THR A 117 0.53 4.92 22.83
C THR A 117 -0.56 5.71 23.55
N GLU A 118 -0.73 6.99 23.21
CA GLU A 118 -1.78 7.85 23.79
C GLU A 118 -3.17 7.23 23.61
N GLN A 119 -3.45 6.63 22.45
CA GLN A 119 -4.75 6.03 22.16
C GLN A 119 -4.97 4.70 22.86
N VAL A 120 -3.93 3.84 22.93
CA VAL A 120 -3.98 2.59 23.69
C VAL A 120 -4.31 2.87 25.16
N LEU A 121 -3.60 3.82 25.79
CA LEU A 121 -3.85 4.22 27.18
C LEU A 121 -5.28 4.74 27.37
N GLN A 122 -5.77 5.58 26.46
CA GLN A 122 -7.14 6.11 26.52
C GLN A 122 -8.22 5.02 26.39
N ILE A 123 -8.02 4.06 25.48
CA ILE A 123 -8.97 2.96 25.25
C ILE A 123 -9.01 2.05 26.47
N VAL A 124 -7.85 1.61 26.95
CA VAL A 124 -7.76 0.65 28.07
C VAL A 124 -8.28 1.27 29.36
N LYS A 125 -8.01 2.55 29.62
CA LYS A 125 -8.58 3.26 30.77
C LYS A 125 -10.11 3.24 30.77
N LYS A 126 -10.75 3.27 29.60
CA LYS A 126 -12.21 3.20 29.45
C LYS A 126 -12.73 1.77 29.43
N GLN A 127 -11.95 0.84 28.87
CA GLN A 127 -12.32 -0.55 28.65
C GLN A 127 -11.13 -1.45 29.02
N PRO A 128 -10.93 -1.78 30.31
CA PRO A 128 -9.78 -2.53 30.76
C PRO A 128 -9.62 -3.89 30.09
N ASN A 129 -10.73 -4.55 29.72
CA ASN A 129 -10.76 -5.88 29.12
C ASN A 129 -10.96 -5.87 27.59
N VAL A 130 -10.57 -4.80 26.90
CA VAL A 130 -10.66 -4.70 25.44
C VAL A 130 -9.90 -5.84 24.74
N LYS A 131 -10.50 -6.41 23.69
CA LYS A 131 -9.85 -7.43 22.86
C LYS A 131 -8.77 -6.81 21.98
N LEU A 132 -7.72 -7.55 21.66
CA LEU A 132 -6.59 -7.04 20.88
C LEU A 132 -7.03 -6.46 19.52
N ASN A 133 -7.85 -7.19 18.76
CA ASN A 133 -8.33 -6.74 17.46
C ASN A 133 -9.08 -5.39 17.53
N GLU A 134 -9.96 -5.23 18.52
CA GLU A 134 -10.70 -3.99 18.76
C GLU A 134 -9.78 -2.85 19.19
N LEU A 135 -8.81 -3.13 20.07
CA LEU A 135 -7.81 -2.17 20.52
C LEU A 135 -6.97 -1.65 19.34
N LEU A 136 -6.47 -2.56 18.50
CA LEU A 136 -5.66 -2.23 17.32
C LEU A 136 -6.46 -1.42 16.30
N ASP A 137 -7.66 -1.88 15.91
CA ASP A 137 -8.50 -1.17 14.94
C ASP A 137 -8.82 0.26 15.39
N ASN A 138 -9.16 0.44 16.68
CA ASN A 138 -9.47 1.74 17.25
C ASN A 138 -8.25 2.66 17.31
N ALA A 139 -7.09 2.15 17.76
CA ALA A 139 -5.85 2.91 17.81
C ALA A 139 -5.38 3.32 16.40
N PHE A 140 -5.45 2.42 15.42
CA PHE A 140 -5.10 2.69 14.02
C PHE A 140 -6.04 3.72 13.39
N ALA A 141 -7.34 3.65 13.68
CA ALA A 141 -8.31 4.63 13.20
C ALA A 141 -8.03 6.04 13.73
N ALA A 142 -7.64 6.17 15.00
CA ALA A 142 -7.27 7.44 15.59
C ALA A 142 -6.01 8.06 14.96
N ILE A 143 -5.00 7.23 14.66
CA ILE A 143 -3.78 7.66 13.95
C ILE A 143 -4.13 8.16 12.55
N HIS A 144 -4.89 7.38 11.79
CA HIS A 144 -5.34 7.74 10.45
C HIS A 144 -6.06 9.09 10.43
N LYS A 145 -6.99 9.31 11.39
CA LYS A 145 -7.69 10.59 11.55
C LYS A 145 -6.73 11.75 11.84
N ARG A 146 -5.74 11.57 12.72
CA ARG A 146 -4.78 12.64 13.05
C ARG A 146 -3.84 12.99 11.88
N ILE A 147 -3.56 12.04 10.99
CA ILE A 147 -2.65 12.21 9.85
C ILE A 147 -3.37 12.78 8.62
N LEU A 148 -4.52 12.22 8.23
CA LEU A 148 -5.20 12.59 6.97
C LEU A 148 -5.85 13.98 6.99
N PHE A 149 -6.31 14.45 8.15
CA PHE A 149 -6.97 15.76 8.25
C PHE A 149 -6.03 16.96 8.00
N ARG A 150 -4.74 16.72 7.74
CA ARG A 150 -3.75 17.79 7.52
C ARG A 150 -3.37 18.03 6.05
N LYS A 151 -3.86 17.25 5.07
CA LYS A 151 -3.49 17.44 3.64
C LYS A 151 -4.69 17.29 2.70
N LYS A 152 -4.98 18.36 1.94
CA LYS A 152 -6.08 18.48 0.96
C LYS A 152 -5.61 18.35 -0.50
N ASN A 153 -4.45 17.72 -0.73
CA ASN A 153 -3.82 17.68 -2.04
C ASN A 153 -3.65 16.24 -2.52
N PHE A 154 -3.68 16.06 -3.84
CA PHE A 154 -3.52 14.78 -4.51
C PHE A 154 -2.21 14.06 -4.14
N ASP A 155 -1.17 14.80 -3.75
CA ASP A 155 0.15 14.30 -3.31
C ASP A 155 0.07 13.28 -2.15
N GLY A 156 -0.89 13.43 -1.24
CA GLY A 156 -1.08 12.47 -0.14
C GLY A 156 -1.56 11.10 -0.62
N LYS A 157 -2.53 11.09 -1.55
CA LYS A 157 -3.05 9.88 -2.18
C LYS A 157 -1.99 9.24 -3.08
N TYR A 158 -1.19 10.07 -3.74
CA TYR A 158 -0.03 9.62 -4.51
C TYR A 158 1.00 8.92 -3.61
N ALA A 159 1.36 9.50 -2.46
CA ALA A 159 2.28 8.86 -1.52
C ALA A 159 1.76 7.52 -0.97
N GLN A 160 0.45 7.42 -0.69
CA GLN A 160 -0.18 6.15 -0.28
C GLN A 160 -0.12 5.10 -1.40
N LEU A 161 -0.39 5.51 -2.64
CA LEU A 161 -0.24 4.65 -3.81
C LEU A 161 1.20 4.13 -3.91
N MET A 162 2.20 5.00 -3.74
CA MET A 162 3.60 4.62 -3.82
C MET A 162 4.00 3.69 -2.66
N ALA A 163 3.53 3.95 -1.44
CA ALA A 163 3.78 3.07 -0.29
C ALA A 163 3.26 1.65 -0.51
N ILE A 164 2.10 1.50 -1.17
CA ILE A 164 1.54 0.18 -1.52
C ILE A 164 2.33 -0.46 -2.67
N SER A 165 2.79 0.32 -3.66
CA SER A 165 3.52 -0.21 -4.82
C SER A 165 4.99 -0.57 -4.54
N PHE A 166 5.65 0.13 -3.60
CA PHE A 166 7.12 0.09 -3.39
C PHE A 166 7.55 -0.54 -2.07
N THR A 167 6.67 -1.27 -1.42
CA THR A 167 6.97 -1.99 -0.19
C THR A 167 7.76 -3.26 -0.52
N ASN A 168 9.08 -3.10 -0.51
CA ASN A 168 10.13 -4.13 -0.39
C ASN A 168 9.85 -5.51 -1.01
N GLY A 169 10.00 -5.60 -2.33
CA GLY A 169 10.57 -6.82 -2.89
C GLY A 169 12.07 -6.80 -2.65
N HIS A 170 12.60 -7.70 -1.80
CA HIS A 170 14.04 -7.92 -1.66
C HIS A 170 14.66 -8.04 -3.06
N GLN A 171 15.54 -7.11 -3.40
CA GLN A 171 16.32 -7.21 -4.63
C GLN A 171 17.62 -7.96 -4.33
N PRO A 172 18.07 -8.87 -5.22
CA PRO A 172 19.45 -9.34 -5.18
C PRO A 172 20.40 -8.13 -5.33
N ALA A 173 21.53 -8.18 -4.63
CA ALA A 173 22.52 -7.09 -4.46
C ALA A 173 23.11 -6.49 -5.75
N THR A 174 22.71 -6.96 -6.92
CA THR A 174 23.27 -6.60 -8.24
C THR A 174 22.46 -5.53 -8.99
N LYS A 175 21.33 -5.04 -8.46
CA LYS A 175 20.52 -3.97 -9.08
C LYS A 175 20.32 -2.80 -8.12
N LYS A 176 20.32 -1.56 -8.65
CA LYS A 176 20.01 -0.35 -7.89
C LYS A 176 18.68 -0.51 -7.13
N PRO A 177 18.60 -0.13 -5.84
CA PRO A 177 17.38 -0.21 -5.04
C PRO A 177 16.22 0.48 -5.75
N ARG A 178 15.16 -0.27 -6.06
CA ARG A 178 13.90 0.25 -6.62
C ARG A 178 13.07 1.09 -5.65
N SER A 179 13.56 1.29 -4.44
CA SER A 179 12.89 2.03 -3.39
C SER A 179 12.99 3.55 -3.57
N GLU A 180 13.79 4.03 -4.53
CA GLU A 180 13.94 5.45 -4.84
C GLU A 180 12.65 6.03 -5.45
N VAL A 181 12.04 6.99 -4.76
CA VAL A 181 10.89 7.75 -5.25
C VAL A 181 11.27 9.22 -5.46
N GLY A 182 10.73 9.86 -6.50
CA GLY A 182 11.04 11.26 -6.81
C GLY A 182 10.57 12.24 -5.72
N SER A 183 11.28 13.35 -5.55
CA SER A 183 11.01 14.37 -4.51
C SER A 183 9.59 14.96 -4.55
N SER A 184 8.97 15.03 -5.73
CA SER A 184 7.58 15.49 -5.91
C SER A 184 6.55 14.57 -5.25
N SER A 185 6.84 13.27 -5.14
CA SER A 185 6.00 12.25 -4.49
C SER A 185 6.03 12.33 -2.96
N MET A 186 6.94 13.13 -2.40
CA MET A 186 7.43 13.04 -1.03
C MET A 186 7.30 14.31 -0.22
N HIS A 187 6.64 15.32 -0.78
CA HIS A 187 6.11 16.42 0.01
C HIS A 187 5.16 15.95 1.15
N ALA A 188 4.93 14.63 1.31
CA ALA A 188 4.31 13.96 2.45
C ALA A 188 5.27 13.12 3.33
N HIS A 189 5.10 13.28 4.66
CA HIS A 189 5.92 12.86 5.80
C HIS A 189 6.12 11.34 6.01
N PHE A 190 6.05 10.51 4.96
CA PHE A 190 6.07 9.05 5.08
C PHE A 190 7.38 8.39 4.59
N ALA A 191 8.23 9.12 3.87
CA ALA A 191 9.50 8.61 3.37
C ALA A 191 10.68 8.86 4.33
N ASN A 192 11.73 8.05 4.18
CA ASN A 192 13.06 8.20 4.76
C ASN A 192 14.05 8.60 3.65
N LEU A 193 15.20 9.17 4.02
CA LEU A 193 16.33 9.24 3.09
C LEU A 193 16.86 7.82 2.80
N VAL A 194 17.38 7.62 1.59
CA VAL A 194 18.07 6.37 1.22
C VAL A 194 19.39 6.22 1.99
N ASP A 195 20.04 7.33 2.32
CA ASP A 195 21.19 7.31 3.21
C ASP A 195 20.81 6.73 4.59
N GLU A 196 21.57 5.77 5.09
CA GLU A 196 21.27 5.10 6.36
C GLU A 196 22.10 5.63 7.54
N CYS A 197 23.24 6.24 7.22
CA CYS A 197 24.22 6.71 8.20
C CYS A 197 24.43 8.23 8.09
N LEU A 198 24.97 8.80 9.16
CA LEU A 198 25.45 10.18 9.17
C LEU A 198 26.38 10.38 7.97
N SER A 199 26.05 11.34 7.12
CA SER A 199 26.81 11.61 5.90
C SER A 199 27.23 13.07 5.84
N ASP A 200 28.53 13.30 5.63
CA ASP A 200 29.07 14.63 5.42
C ASP A 200 28.91 15.03 3.96
N ILE A 201 28.29 16.18 3.77
CA ILE A 201 28.00 16.74 2.45
C ILE A 201 28.87 17.96 2.22
N TYR A 202 29.56 17.93 1.09
CA TYR A 202 30.45 18.97 0.61
C TYR A 202 29.77 19.74 -0.52
N LEU A 203 30.04 21.04 -0.57
CA LEU A 203 29.65 21.89 -1.69
C LEU A 203 30.91 22.20 -2.50
N SER A 204 30.87 21.89 -3.79
CA SER A 204 31.94 22.23 -4.73
C SER A 204 31.33 22.58 -6.08
N THR A 205 31.73 23.70 -6.67
CA THR A 205 31.23 24.17 -7.99
C THR A 205 29.69 24.24 -8.11
N GLY A 206 29.01 24.56 -7.01
CA GLY A 206 27.53 24.62 -6.96
C GLY A 206 26.82 23.26 -6.96
N ARG A 207 27.55 22.16 -6.75
CA ARG A 207 27.03 20.79 -6.65
C ARG A 207 27.31 20.20 -5.28
N LEU A 208 26.44 19.30 -4.84
CA LEU A 208 26.63 18.56 -3.59
C LEU A 208 27.38 17.26 -3.85
N HIS A 209 28.29 16.95 -2.93
CA HIS A 209 29.09 15.74 -2.96
C HIS A 209 29.06 15.05 -1.59
N LYS A 210 29.15 13.72 -1.61
CA LYS A 210 29.32 12.88 -0.42
C LYS A 210 30.70 12.22 -0.49
N VAL A 211 31.34 12.06 0.66
CA VAL A 211 32.55 11.24 0.79
C VAL A 211 32.14 9.78 0.96
N THR A 212 32.66 8.91 0.11
CA THR A 212 32.48 7.46 0.20
C THR A 212 33.39 6.86 1.25
N GLN A 213 33.21 5.57 1.57
CA GLN A 213 34.10 4.85 2.49
C GLN A 213 35.56 4.78 2.00
N GLU A 214 35.78 5.01 0.70
CA GLU A 214 37.10 5.01 0.05
C GLU A 214 37.67 6.44 -0.10
N ASP A 215 37.17 7.40 0.68
CA ASP A 215 37.54 8.82 0.66
C ASP A 215 37.35 9.54 -0.70
N MET A 216 36.57 8.95 -1.61
CA MET A 216 36.22 9.59 -2.89
C MET A 216 34.99 10.48 -2.78
N LEU A 217 35.04 11.66 -3.38
CA LEU A 217 33.90 12.56 -3.54
C LEU A 217 33.03 12.12 -4.72
N VAL A 218 31.80 11.71 -4.42
CA VAL A 218 30.80 11.36 -5.44
C VAL A 218 29.67 12.38 -5.44
N PRO A 219 29.09 12.71 -6.61
CA PRO A 219 27.88 13.54 -6.66
C PRO A 219 26.80 12.98 -5.75
N TRP A 220 26.20 13.84 -4.95
CA TRP A 220 25.10 13.49 -4.06
C TRP A 220 23.84 14.26 -4.45
N GLU A 221 22.71 13.55 -4.45
CA GLU A 221 21.39 14.11 -4.65
C GLU A 221 20.45 13.57 -3.58
N VAL A 222 19.42 14.35 -3.23
CA VAL A 222 18.44 13.92 -2.23
C VAL A 222 17.63 12.77 -2.82
N LYS A 223 17.84 11.58 -2.28
CA LYS A 223 17.09 10.37 -2.59
C LYS A 223 16.39 9.86 -1.37
N CYS A 224 15.18 9.36 -1.56
CA CYS A 224 14.37 8.87 -0.47
C CYS A 224 13.62 7.61 -0.88
N CYS A 225 13.18 6.89 0.14
CA CYS A 225 12.45 5.65 0.03
C CYS A 225 11.35 5.56 1.09
N PHE A 226 10.36 4.69 0.88
CA PHE A 226 9.50 4.28 1.98
C PHE A 226 10.29 3.40 2.96
N PRO A 227 10.08 3.55 4.28
CA PRO A 227 10.69 2.65 5.25
C PRO A 227 10.24 1.21 5.01
N PRO A 228 11.09 0.22 5.21
CA PRO A 228 10.65 -1.17 5.35
C PRO A 228 9.50 -1.35 6.35
N ILE A 229 8.66 -2.37 6.16
CA ILE A 229 7.52 -2.64 7.05
C ILE A 229 7.96 -2.80 8.51
N ASN A 230 9.07 -3.49 8.73
CA ASN A 230 9.65 -3.72 10.05
C ASN A 230 10.28 -2.47 10.67
N GLU A 231 10.49 -1.39 9.92
CA GLU A 231 11.00 -0.11 10.46
C GLU A 231 9.89 0.91 10.73
N ASP A 232 8.70 0.73 10.14
CA ASP A 232 7.57 1.63 10.37
C ASP A 232 6.20 0.96 10.23
N LEU A 233 5.90 0.07 11.17
CA LEU A 233 4.66 -0.71 11.19
C LEU A 233 3.41 0.16 11.15
N LEU A 234 3.35 1.25 11.90
CA LEU A 234 2.15 2.09 11.98
C LEU A 234 1.84 2.82 10.68
N LEU A 235 2.82 3.07 9.80
CA LEU A 235 2.53 3.53 8.43
C LEU A 235 1.67 2.50 7.69
N TYR A 236 2.12 1.25 7.70
CA TYR A 236 1.46 0.16 6.96
C TYR A 236 0.19 -0.35 7.63
N LEU A 237 0.08 -0.29 8.96
CA LEU A 237 -1.09 -0.72 9.71
C LEU A 237 -2.17 0.37 9.77
N SER A 238 -1.78 1.65 9.89
CA SER A 238 -2.73 2.73 10.16
C SER A 238 -3.03 3.62 8.96
N VAL A 239 -2.04 3.91 8.09
CA VAL A 239 -2.19 4.92 7.02
C VAL A 239 -2.73 4.32 5.73
N LEU A 240 -2.40 3.06 5.43
CA LEU A 240 -2.80 2.39 4.18
C LEU A 240 -4.19 1.73 4.28
N GLY A 241 -5.13 2.40 4.95
CA GLY A 241 -6.50 1.93 5.15
C GLY A 241 -6.68 0.95 6.32
N GLY A 242 -7.93 0.60 6.59
CA GLY A 242 -8.33 -0.30 7.69
C GLY A 242 -9.85 -0.34 7.86
N LYS A 243 -10.33 -0.75 9.04
CA LYS A 243 -11.77 -0.87 9.32
C LYS A 243 -12.53 0.41 8.96
N SER A 244 -13.45 0.32 8.02
CA SER A 244 -14.25 1.45 7.48
C SER A 244 -13.42 2.62 6.94
N ARG A 245 -12.15 2.40 6.57
CA ARG A 245 -11.22 3.44 6.09
C ARG A 245 -10.61 3.01 4.77
N SER A 246 -10.73 3.86 3.76
CA SER A 246 -10.06 3.65 2.47
C SER A 246 -8.55 3.85 2.60
N ALA A 247 -7.75 3.08 1.85
CA ALA A 247 -6.35 3.41 1.68
C ALA A 247 -6.17 4.73 0.92
N TYR A 248 -7.12 5.09 0.06
CA TYR A 248 -7.16 6.36 -0.65
C TYR A 248 -8.36 7.16 -0.17
N SER A 249 -8.10 8.09 0.75
CA SER A 249 -9.13 9.00 1.26
C SER A 249 -8.62 10.42 1.30
N GLU A 250 -9.54 11.36 1.20
CA GLU A 250 -9.29 12.77 1.47
C GLU A 250 -10.46 13.28 2.30
N ALA A 251 -10.17 13.74 3.51
CA ALA A 251 -11.20 13.99 4.52
C ALA A 251 -12.15 12.77 4.67
N GLU A 252 -13.44 12.95 4.37
CA GLU A 252 -14.48 11.91 4.47
C GLU A 252 -14.75 11.20 3.13
N VAL A 253 -14.11 11.64 2.04
CA VAL A 253 -14.30 11.03 0.72
C VAL A 253 -13.36 9.84 0.57
N HIS A 254 -13.94 8.69 0.23
CA HIS A 254 -13.22 7.47 -0.08
C HIS A 254 -13.16 7.28 -1.59
N PHE A 255 -11.98 7.34 -2.17
CA PHE A 255 -11.80 7.14 -3.61
C PHE A 255 -11.61 5.65 -3.92
N SER A 256 -12.09 5.24 -5.09
CA SER A 256 -11.85 3.89 -5.62
C SER A 256 -10.40 3.76 -6.08
N THR A 257 -9.85 2.55 -5.99
CA THR A 257 -8.52 2.26 -6.55
C THR A 257 -8.44 2.59 -8.04
N LYS A 258 -9.46 2.27 -8.84
CA LYS A 258 -9.50 2.60 -10.27
C LYS A 258 -9.38 4.10 -10.54
N TYR A 259 -10.07 4.93 -9.77
CA TYR A 259 -10.00 6.39 -9.90
C TYR A 259 -8.60 6.90 -9.64
N ILE A 260 -7.96 6.42 -8.57
CA ILE A 260 -6.61 6.84 -8.20
C ILE A 260 -5.62 6.48 -9.30
N PHE A 261 -5.67 5.26 -9.84
CA PHE A 261 -4.81 4.85 -10.95
C PHE A 261 -5.10 5.65 -12.24
N THR A 262 -6.35 6.03 -12.49
CA THR A 262 -6.73 6.83 -13.66
C THR A 262 -6.27 8.28 -13.54
N LYS A 263 -6.39 8.89 -12.35
CA LYS A 263 -6.01 10.29 -12.09
C LYS A 263 -4.52 10.47 -11.86
N ALA A 264 -3.85 9.45 -11.33
CA ALA A 264 -2.44 9.56 -11.01
C ALA A 264 -1.59 9.83 -12.25
N ASN A 265 -2.07 9.53 -13.48
CA ASN A 265 -1.55 9.91 -14.81
C ASN A 265 0.00 9.90 -15.00
N VAL A 266 0.74 9.26 -14.10
CA VAL A 266 2.20 9.38 -13.89
C VAL A 266 2.81 8.01 -13.62
N PHE A 267 2.21 6.92 -14.10
CA PHE A 267 2.83 5.60 -14.01
C PHE A 267 3.93 5.42 -15.07
N SER A 268 5.05 6.14 -14.88
CA SER A 268 6.38 5.58 -15.11
C SER A 268 6.93 5.15 -13.74
N VAL A 269 6.20 4.29 -13.04
CA VAL A 269 6.75 3.58 -11.87
C VAL A 269 7.90 2.76 -12.43
N HIS A 270 9.13 3.22 -12.18
CA HIS A 270 10.32 2.56 -12.67
C HIS A 270 10.21 1.08 -12.38
N GLU A 271 10.30 0.35 -13.49
CA GLU A 271 9.91 -1.02 -13.68
C GLU A 271 10.35 -1.90 -12.51
N ASN A 272 9.45 -2.69 -11.95
CA ASN A 272 9.87 -3.97 -11.40
C ASN A 272 10.35 -4.84 -12.58
N SER A 273 11.62 -4.78 -12.98
CA SER A 273 12.23 -5.69 -13.96
C SER A 273 12.48 -7.12 -13.43
N ASN A 274 11.96 -7.44 -12.23
CA ASN A 274 11.77 -8.82 -11.80
C ASN A 274 10.32 -9.30 -12.02
N ALA A 275 9.41 -8.42 -12.50
CA ALA A 275 8.13 -8.86 -13.06
C ALA A 275 8.41 -9.45 -14.46
N PRO A 276 8.08 -10.73 -14.74
CA PRO A 276 8.60 -11.42 -15.93
C PRO A 276 7.96 -11.02 -17.27
N SER A 277 7.22 -9.92 -17.34
CA SER A 277 6.78 -9.30 -18.60
C SER A 277 6.62 -7.77 -18.43
N ASN A 278 7.07 -7.02 -19.43
CA ASN A 278 6.98 -5.56 -19.49
C ASN A 278 5.61 -5.03 -19.97
N ASP A 279 4.64 -5.92 -20.14
CA ASP A 279 3.36 -5.59 -20.78
C ASP A 279 2.28 -5.27 -19.72
N TYR A 280 1.71 -4.06 -19.80
CA TYR A 280 0.48 -3.61 -19.14
C TYR A 280 0.41 -3.66 -17.58
N LYS A 281 1.53 -3.32 -16.91
CA LYS A 281 1.69 -3.32 -15.43
C LYS A 281 0.68 -2.49 -14.63
N SER A 282 0.13 -1.41 -15.20
CA SER A 282 -0.78 -0.51 -14.46
C SER A 282 -2.14 -1.16 -14.14
N PHE A 283 -2.67 -2.00 -15.03
CA PHE A 283 -3.92 -2.72 -14.78
C PHE A 283 -3.74 -3.79 -13.70
N GLU A 284 -2.68 -4.59 -13.80
CA GLU A 284 -2.36 -5.60 -12.79
C GLU A 284 -2.09 -4.97 -11.41
N ASN A 285 -1.34 -3.86 -11.37
CA ASN A 285 -1.09 -3.12 -10.13
C ASN A 285 -2.40 -2.57 -9.55
N MET A 286 -3.29 -2.01 -10.38
CA MET A 286 -4.60 -1.52 -9.94
C MET A 286 -5.42 -2.67 -9.31
N VAL A 287 -5.48 -3.85 -9.96
CA VAL A 287 -6.18 -5.02 -9.41
C VAL A 287 -5.55 -5.47 -8.10
N THR A 288 -4.22 -5.53 -8.03
CA THR A 288 -3.49 -5.91 -6.81
C THR A 288 -3.81 -4.94 -5.66
N HIS A 289 -3.78 -3.64 -5.93
CA HIS A 289 -4.13 -2.61 -4.95
C HIS A 289 -5.60 -2.70 -4.55
N ALA A 290 -6.51 -3.03 -5.47
CA ALA A 290 -7.93 -3.21 -5.17
C ALA A 290 -8.16 -4.39 -4.20
N ILE A 291 -7.44 -5.50 -4.39
CA ILE A 291 -7.45 -6.65 -3.47
C ILE A 291 -6.95 -6.23 -2.08
N PHE A 292 -5.79 -5.58 -2.03
CA PHE A 292 -5.20 -5.06 -0.79
C PHE A 292 -6.13 -4.08 -0.04
N CYS A 293 -6.70 -3.10 -0.75
CA CYS A 293 -7.62 -2.12 -0.16
C CYS A 293 -8.88 -2.79 0.39
N SER A 294 -9.44 -3.74 -0.36
CA SER A 294 -10.67 -4.44 0.00
C SER A 294 -10.49 -5.35 1.21
N SER A 295 -9.35 -6.04 1.31
CA SER A 295 -9.07 -6.97 2.40
C SER A 295 -9.01 -6.29 3.77
N ARG A 296 -8.77 -4.97 3.79
CA ARG A 296 -8.56 -4.19 5.02
C ARG A 296 -9.83 -3.54 5.56
N ARG A 297 -10.93 -3.55 4.79
CA ARG A 297 -12.17 -2.80 5.08
C ARG A 297 -12.88 -3.26 6.37
N HIS A 298 -12.63 -4.48 6.85
CA HIS A 298 -13.21 -5.02 8.08
C HIS A 298 -12.27 -4.96 9.30
N GLY A 299 -11.07 -4.40 9.14
CA GLY A 299 -10.08 -4.30 10.20
C GLY A 299 -9.16 -5.50 10.31
N VAL A 300 -8.35 -5.52 11.37
CA VAL A 300 -7.29 -6.52 11.57
C VAL A 300 -7.80 -7.95 11.75
N GLN A 301 -9.10 -8.14 11.99
CA GLN A 301 -9.75 -9.46 12.04
C GLN A 301 -9.98 -10.11 10.67
N GLY A 302 -9.60 -9.43 9.58
CA GLY A 302 -9.88 -9.85 8.21
C GLY A 302 -11.35 -9.65 7.83
N ILE A 303 -11.70 -9.94 6.58
CA ILE A 303 -13.00 -9.67 5.97
C ILE A 303 -13.68 -10.94 5.44
N PRO A 304 -14.96 -11.19 5.78
CA PRO A 304 -15.70 -12.33 5.23
C PRO A 304 -15.84 -12.26 3.71
N PHE A 305 -15.87 -13.42 3.04
CA PHE A 305 -15.93 -13.53 1.58
C PHE A 305 -17.01 -12.65 0.91
N ASN A 306 -18.23 -12.66 1.47
CA ASN A 306 -19.33 -11.83 0.96
C ASN A 306 -18.98 -10.34 0.92
N ASP A 307 -18.45 -9.84 2.04
CA ASP A 307 -18.10 -8.44 2.18
C ASP A 307 -16.87 -8.09 1.36
N PHE A 308 -15.92 -9.01 1.25
CA PHE A 308 -14.72 -8.86 0.42
C PHE A 308 -15.10 -8.62 -1.04
N ILE A 309 -15.93 -9.49 -1.64
CA ILE A 309 -16.35 -9.35 -3.05
C ILE A 309 -17.11 -8.03 -3.24
N SER A 310 -18.03 -7.68 -2.34
CA SER A 310 -18.76 -6.41 -2.39
C SER A 310 -17.84 -5.17 -2.31
N CYS A 311 -16.81 -5.21 -1.46
CA CYS A 311 -15.84 -4.12 -1.34
C CYS A 311 -14.91 -4.05 -2.55
N LEU A 312 -14.49 -5.19 -3.09
CA LEU A 312 -13.61 -5.32 -4.25
C LEU A 312 -14.25 -4.74 -5.52
N ILE A 313 -15.54 -5.01 -5.75
CA ILE A 313 -16.30 -4.36 -6.84
C ILE A 313 -16.32 -2.83 -6.64
N GLY A 314 -16.42 -2.37 -5.38
CA GLY A 314 -16.37 -0.95 -5.02
C GLY A 314 -15.05 -0.26 -5.39
N GLU A 315 -13.93 -0.98 -5.38
CA GLU A 315 -12.61 -0.44 -5.76
C GLU A 315 -12.49 -0.15 -7.26
N PHE A 316 -13.46 -0.62 -8.07
CA PHE A 316 -13.50 -0.42 -9.52
C PHE A 316 -14.54 0.61 -9.98
N GLN A 317 -15.12 1.37 -9.05
CA GLN A 317 -15.98 2.50 -9.40
C GLN A 317 -15.18 3.63 -10.07
N ASP A 318 -15.85 4.49 -10.83
CA ASP A 318 -15.17 5.51 -11.64
C ASP A 318 -14.54 6.65 -10.81
N GLU A 319 -15.03 6.89 -9.58
CA GLU A 319 -14.50 7.93 -8.68
C GLU A 319 -14.54 7.55 -7.21
N VAL A 320 -15.75 7.56 -6.64
CA VAL A 320 -15.98 7.31 -5.21
C VAL A 320 -16.17 5.81 -4.99
N TRP A 321 -15.45 5.28 -4.01
CA TRP A 321 -15.63 3.92 -3.55
C TRP A 321 -16.98 3.78 -2.84
N THR A 322 -17.70 2.71 -3.15
CA THR A 322 -18.89 2.32 -2.39
C THR A 322 -18.99 0.80 -2.31
N LYS A 323 -19.52 0.27 -1.22
CA LYS A 323 -19.76 -1.18 -1.07
C LYS A 323 -20.92 -1.58 -1.99
N MET A 324 -20.66 -2.52 -2.89
CA MET A 324 -21.62 -2.88 -3.94
C MET A 324 -22.49 -4.08 -3.56
N THR A 325 -23.77 -4.02 -3.89
CA THR A 325 -24.72 -5.15 -3.78
C THR A 325 -24.79 -5.87 -5.12
N LEU A 326 -24.54 -7.19 -5.12
CA LEU A 326 -24.59 -8.00 -6.33
C LEU A 326 -26.03 -8.21 -6.80
N ASN A 327 -26.23 -8.11 -8.12
CA ASN A 327 -27.54 -8.18 -8.75
C ASN A 327 -27.56 -9.29 -9.81
N LEU A 328 -28.27 -10.39 -9.54
CA LEU A 328 -28.41 -11.46 -10.53
C LEU A 328 -29.48 -11.12 -11.57
N GLY A 329 -29.07 -10.99 -12.83
CA GLY A 329 -29.98 -10.84 -13.96
C GLY A 329 -30.50 -12.20 -14.44
N LYS A 330 -31.82 -12.37 -14.62
CA LYS A 330 -32.36 -13.54 -15.34
C LYS A 330 -32.39 -13.27 -16.84
N ARG A 331 -31.98 -14.27 -17.64
CA ARG A 331 -32.07 -14.31 -19.11
C ARG A 331 -33.49 -13.92 -19.53
N LYS A 332 -33.64 -13.04 -20.54
CA LYS A 332 -34.95 -12.65 -21.09
C LYS A 332 -35.76 -13.90 -21.41
N THR A 333 -36.92 -14.08 -20.78
CA THR A 333 -37.86 -15.12 -21.21
C THR A 333 -38.49 -14.69 -22.54
N LYS A 334 -38.80 -15.65 -23.42
CA LYS A 334 -39.40 -15.44 -24.76
C LYS A 334 -40.67 -14.57 -24.78
N LYS A 335 -41.26 -14.23 -23.62
CA LYS A 335 -42.52 -13.47 -23.47
C LYS A 335 -42.35 -12.01 -23.02
N GLY A 336 -41.18 -11.39 -23.17
CA GLY A 336 -41.00 -9.93 -23.03
C GLY A 336 -41.19 -9.34 -21.60
N LYS A 337 -41.61 -10.12 -20.60
CA LYS A 337 -41.70 -9.66 -19.21
C LYS A 337 -40.31 -9.53 -18.59
N ARG A 338 -39.85 -8.29 -18.43
CA ARG A 338 -38.62 -7.92 -17.72
C ARG A 338 -38.79 -8.29 -16.24
N LYS A 339 -38.21 -9.41 -15.81
CA LYS A 339 -38.24 -9.82 -14.39
C LYS A 339 -37.28 -8.94 -13.58
N MET A 340 -37.68 -8.57 -12.37
CA MET A 340 -36.91 -7.75 -11.44
C MET A 340 -35.55 -8.40 -11.13
N ARG A 341 -34.48 -7.59 -11.07
CA ARG A 341 -33.15 -8.04 -10.62
C ARG A 341 -33.26 -8.54 -9.17
N LYS A 342 -32.62 -9.67 -8.86
CA LYS A 342 -32.58 -10.23 -7.49
C LYS A 342 -31.26 -9.84 -6.85
N ASN A 343 -31.31 -9.22 -5.68
CA ASN A 343 -30.11 -9.01 -4.87
C ASN A 343 -29.62 -10.37 -4.36
N ILE A 344 -28.32 -10.61 -4.50
CA ILE A 344 -27.67 -11.84 -4.05
C ILE A 344 -26.43 -11.50 -3.21
N LYS A 345 -26.00 -12.43 -2.37
CA LYS A 345 -24.68 -12.41 -1.73
C LYS A 345 -23.68 -13.12 -2.64
N ALA A 346 -22.38 -12.85 -2.47
CA ALA A 346 -21.35 -13.54 -3.26
C ALA A 346 -21.32 -15.06 -2.97
N SER A 347 -21.62 -15.44 -1.74
CA SER A 347 -21.81 -16.83 -1.28
C SER A 347 -22.88 -17.58 -2.06
N ASP A 348 -23.93 -16.90 -2.55
CA ASP A 348 -24.98 -17.51 -3.38
C ASP A 348 -24.41 -18.04 -4.72
N LEU A 349 -23.22 -17.58 -5.15
CA LEU A 349 -22.54 -18.09 -6.35
C LEU A 349 -21.86 -19.44 -6.12
N LEU A 350 -21.60 -19.79 -4.86
CA LEU A 350 -20.91 -21.01 -4.45
C LEU A 350 -21.89 -22.16 -4.16
N GLU A 351 -23.19 -21.88 -4.16
CA GLU A 351 -24.24 -22.85 -3.84
C GLU A 351 -24.26 -24.02 -4.85
N GLY A 352 -24.26 -25.23 -4.31
CA GLY A 352 -24.24 -26.48 -5.08
C GLY A 352 -22.88 -26.82 -5.70
N TYR A 353 -21.81 -26.05 -5.45
CA TYR A 353 -20.44 -26.46 -5.79
C TYR A 353 -19.84 -27.39 -4.74
N SER A 354 -18.74 -28.04 -5.10
CA SER A 354 -17.98 -28.96 -4.25
C SER A 354 -17.66 -28.39 -2.87
N ARG A 355 -17.40 -29.29 -1.91
CA ARG A 355 -17.00 -28.91 -0.55
C ARG A 355 -15.76 -28.00 -0.56
N GLY A 356 -14.84 -28.17 -1.50
CA GLY A 356 -13.64 -27.33 -1.62
C GLY A 356 -14.00 -25.87 -1.91
N VAL A 357 -14.91 -25.63 -2.87
CA VAL A 357 -15.43 -24.27 -3.15
C VAL A 357 -16.23 -23.73 -1.95
N GLN A 358 -17.03 -24.57 -1.29
CA GLN A 358 -17.85 -24.12 -0.16
C GLN A 358 -17.04 -23.75 1.09
N LYS A 359 -15.84 -24.32 1.31
CA LYS A 359 -14.94 -23.92 2.41
C LYS A 359 -14.62 -22.42 2.37
N LEU A 360 -14.71 -21.78 1.21
CA LEU A 360 -14.50 -20.34 1.07
C LEU A 360 -15.56 -19.50 1.80
N LEU A 361 -16.72 -20.08 2.13
CA LEU A 361 -17.74 -19.44 2.96
C LEU A 361 -17.29 -19.24 4.41
N ASP A 362 -16.48 -20.17 4.91
CA ASP A 362 -15.94 -20.16 6.26
C ASP A 362 -14.62 -19.37 6.33
N ASN A 363 -14.01 -19.10 5.17
CA ASN A 363 -12.76 -18.38 5.07
C ASN A 363 -12.95 -16.87 5.20
N VAL A 364 -12.11 -16.28 6.04
CA VAL A 364 -11.98 -14.83 6.22
C VAL A 364 -10.72 -14.40 5.50
N ILE A 365 -10.87 -13.49 4.53
CA ILE A 365 -9.73 -12.94 3.80
C ILE A 365 -8.93 -12.07 4.78
N PRO A 366 -7.62 -12.34 4.96
CA PRO A 366 -6.85 -11.65 6.00
C PRO A 366 -6.66 -10.17 5.70
N PHE A 367 -6.30 -9.41 6.74
CA PHE A 367 -5.76 -8.08 6.62
C PHE A 367 -4.36 -8.14 5.99
N LEU A 368 -4.33 -7.92 4.67
CA LEU A 368 -3.14 -8.12 3.85
C LEU A 368 -2.06 -7.08 4.12
N ALA A 369 -0.81 -7.55 4.16
CA ALA A 369 0.36 -6.74 3.93
C ALA A 369 0.34 -6.18 2.50
N PRO A 370 1.01 -5.05 2.25
CA PRO A 370 1.28 -4.60 0.91
C PRO A 370 1.88 -5.72 0.02
N PRO A 371 1.64 -5.68 -1.30
CA PRO A 371 2.03 -6.75 -2.19
C PRO A 371 3.53 -7.08 -2.11
N ASN A 372 3.86 -8.36 -2.00
CA ASN A 372 5.23 -8.89 -1.87
C ASN A 372 5.99 -8.44 -0.61
N SER A 373 5.31 -7.85 0.36
CA SER A 373 5.85 -7.63 1.69
C SER A 373 5.28 -8.60 2.72
N GLU A 374 6.06 -8.85 3.76
CA GLU A 374 5.70 -9.75 4.83
C GLU A 374 5.53 -8.99 6.15
N TRP A 375 4.42 -9.29 6.85
CA TRP A 375 4.27 -8.89 8.25
C TRP A 375 5.35 -9.56 9.11
N PRO A 376 5.96 -8.84 10.06
CA PRO A 376 6.84 -9.46 11.05
C PRO A 376 6.12 -10.53 11.87
N GLU A 377 6.86 -11.52 12.35
CA GLU A 377 6.32 -12.65 13.11
C GLU A 377 5.46 -12.21 14.31
N SER A 378 5.88 -11.19 15.05
CA SER A 378 5.09 -10.65 16.17
C SER A 378 3.71 -10.12 15.75
N ILE A 379 3.55 -9.68 14.51
CA ILE A 379 2.26 -9.28 13.93
C ILE A 379 1.47 -10.51 13.51
N LEU A 380 2.10 -11.52 12.90
CA LEU A 380 1.43 -12.78 12.53
C LEU A 380 0.88 -13.53 13.76
N GLN A 381 1.61 -13.52 14.87
CA GLN A 381 1.18 -14.13 16.15
C GLN A 381 -0.11 -13.53 16.70
N THR A 382 -0.49 -12.31 16.29
CA THR A 382 -1.78 -11.72 16.67
C THR A 382 -2.99 -12.50 16.15
N ASN A 383 -2.79 -13.39 15.17
CA ASN A 383 -3.84 -14.30 14.69
C ASN A 383 -4.36 -15.23 15.80
N GLN A 384 -3.53 -15.56 16.79
CA GLN A 384 -3.94 -16.32 17.98
C GLN A 384 -4.81 -15.52 18.94
N HIS A 385 -4.86 -14.19 18.77
CA HIS A 385 -5.57 -13.24 19.61
C HIS A 385 -6.74 -12.55 18.89
N GLY A 386 -7.35 -13.24 17.92
CA GLY A 386 -8.55 -12.78 17.22
C GLY A 386 -8.30 -11.78 16.08
N CYS A 387 -7.04 -11.53 15.71
CA CYS A 387 -6.72 -10.92 14.43
C CYS A 387 -6.69 -11.99 13.31
N ASN A 388 -6.57 -11.55 12.07
CA ASN A 388 -6.34 -12.37 10.89
C ASN A 388 -5.57 -11.53 9.88
N VAL A 389 -4.25 -11.50 10.03
CA VAL A 389 -3.30 -10.82 9.12
C VAL A 389 -2.65 -11.85 8.19
N GLY A 390 -2.26 -11.42 7.00
CA GLY A 390 -1.70 -12.30 5.98
C GLY A 390 -0.99 -11.54 4.87
N HIS A 391 -0.58 -12.26 3.82
CA HIS A 391 0.25 -11.70 2.77
C HIS A 391 -0.40 -11.80 1.39
N LEU A 392 -0.15 -10.78 0.59
CA LEU A 392 -0.57 -10.70 -0.81
C LEU A 392 0.68 -10.86 -1.68
N VAL A 393 0.66 -11.82 -2.59
CA VAL A 393 1.77 -12.09 -3.49
C VAL A 393 1.39 -11.71 -4.90
N ARG A 394 2.25 -10.93 -5.54
CA ARG A 394 2.32 -10.81 -7.00
C ARG A 394 3.29 -11.86 -7.50
N ALA A 395 2.73 -12.90 -8.09
CA ALA A 395 3.45 -14.08 -8.54
C ALA A 395 4.31 -13.80 -9.78
N VAL A 396 5.33 -14.62 -9.99
CA VAL A 396 6.07 -14.61 -11.25
C VAL A 396 5.27 -15.34 -12.34
N ASN A 397 5.42 -14.93 -13.61
CA ASN A 397 4.67 -15.51 -14.73
C ASN A 397 4.76 -17.05 -14.84
N SER A 398 5.85 -17.66 -14.36
CA SER A 398 6.03 -19.12 -14.34
C SER A 398 5.02 -19.82 -13.43
N GLU A 399 4.51 -19.15 -12.40
CA GLU A 399 3.46 -19.68 -11.52
C GLU A 399 2.08 -19.68 -12.19
N ARG A 400 1.95 -19.12 -13.41
CA ARG A 400 0.69 -19.12 -14.19
C ARG A 400 -0.52 -18.51 -13.49
N CYS A 401 -0.30 -17.72 -12.44
CA CYS A 401 -1.24 -16.77 -11.84
C CYS A 401 -0.54 -15.41 -11.71
N ASN A 402 -1.28 -14.31 -11.59
CA ASN A 402 -0.67 -12.98 -11.42
C ASN A 402 -0.60 -12.56 -9.96
N VAL A 403 -1.63 -12.88 -9.19
CA VAL A 403 -1.78 -12.44 -7.80
C VAL A 403 -2.43 -13.56 -7.00
N TYR A 404 -1.99 -13.77 -5.77
CA TYR A 404 -2.69 -14.66 -4.84
C TYR A 404 -2.55 -14.22 -3.39
N VAL A 405 -3.52 -14.65 -2.58
CA VAL A 405 -3.48 -14.48 -1.12
C VAL A 405 -2.91 -15.77 -0.53
N LYS A 406 -1.80 -15.67 0.23
CA LYS A 406 -1.20 -16.83 0.92
C LYS A 406 -2.18 -17.38 1.97
N ASP A 407 -2.40 -18.68 1.98
CA ASP A 407 -3.11 -19.35 3.08
C ASP A 407 -2.12 -19.74 4.18
N LEU A 408 -1.96 -18.86 5.18
CA LEU A 408 -1.05 -19.10 6.29
C LEU A 408 -1.53 -20.20 7.26
N LYS A 409 -2.75 -20.72 7.10
CA LYS A 409 -3.29 -21.79 7.97
C LYS A 409 -2.97 -23.18 7.45
N ASN A 410 -2.72 -23.32 6.15
CA ASN A 410 -2.39 -24.59 5.52
C ASN A 410 -0.87 -24.67 5.31
N GLN A 411 -0.25 -25.73 5.85
CA GLN A 411 1.20 -25.95 5.77
C GLN A 411 1.68 -26.26 4.34
N ASP A 412 0.77 -26.60 3.43
CA ASP A 412 1.06 -26.99 2.04
C ASP A 412 1.15 -25.78 1.07
N GLU A 413 1.42 -24.57 1.57
CA GLU A 413 1.61 -23.34 0.77
C GLU A 413 0.48 -23.08 -0.26
N THR A 414 -0.77 -23.39 0.08
CA THR A 414 -1.89 -23.18 -0.84
C THR A 414 -2.34 -21.72 -0.89
N ALA A 415 -2.92 -21.31 -2.01
CA ALA A 415 -3.50 -19.98 -2.15
C ALA A 415 -4.95 -19.96 -1.67
N LEU A 416 -5.29 -18.99 -0.81
CA LEU A 416 -6.67 -18.75 -0.36
C LEU A 416 -7.56 -18.22 -1.50
N ILE A 417 -6.99 -17.35 -2.33
CA ILE A 417 -7.59 -16.80 -3.54
C ILE A 417 -6.50 -16.75 -4.60
N LEU A 418 -6.78 -17.30 -5.79
CA LEU A 418 -5.97 -17.18 -6.99
C LEU A 418 -6.58 -16.16 -7.95
N CYS A 419 -5.74 -15.28 -8.50
CA CYS A 419 -6.17 -14.24 -9.42
C CYS A 419 -5.32 -14.23 -10.70
N GLU A 420 -6.02 -14.18 -11.84
CA GLU A 420 -5.45 -13.85 -13.16
C GLU A 420 -5.92 -12.44 -13.53
N CYS A 421 -4.99 -11.54 -13.84
CA CYS A 421 -5.32 -10.14 -14.12
C CYS A 421 -4.51 -9.54 -15.27
N LYS A 422 -4.01 -10.35 -16.21
CA LYS A 422 -3.43 -9.83 -17.45
C LYS A 422 -4.42 -8.96 -18.22
N TYR A 423 -3.90 -7.88 -18.80
CA TYR A 423 -4.70 -6.99 -19.62
C TYR A 423 -4.88 -7.57 -21.03
N TRP A 424 -6.13 -7.73 -21.45
CA TRP A 424 -6.49 -8.21 -22.79
C TRP A 424 -7.30 -7.13 -23.52
N GLU A 425 -6.66 -6.39 -24.44
CA GLU A 425 -7.30 -5.26 -25.14
C GLU A 425 -8.54 -5.70 -25.94
N ALA A 426 -8.44 -6.83 -26.65
CA ALA A 426 -9.55 -7.41 -27.41
C ALA A 426 -10.67 -7.97 -26.50
N GLY A 427 -10.41 -8.09 -25.19
CA GLY A 427 -11.24 -8.82 -24.23
C GLY A 427 -10.93 -10.32 -24.22
N ILE A 428 -11.34 -11.00 -23.15
CA ILE A 428 -11.13 -12.44 -22.99
C ILE A 428 -12.18 -13.19 -23.80
N ASP A 429 -11.74 -13.97 -24.79
CA ASP A 429 -12.58 -14.93 -25.48
C ASP A 429 -12.46 -16.34 -24.85
N ILE A 430 -13.19 -17.30 -25.41
CA ILE A 430 -13.22 -18.68 -24.91
C ILE A 430 -11.85 -19.37 -25.03
N GLY A 431 -11.09 -19.12 -26.11
CA GLY A 431 -9.76 -19.70 -26.28
C GLY A 431 -8.77 -19.18 -25.23
N THR A 432 -8.82 -17.88 -24.97
CA THR A 432 -8.05 -17.22 -23.91
C THR A 432 -8.43 -17.76 -22.54
N MET A 433 -9.73 -17.90 -22.25
CA MET A 433 -10.22 -18.46 -20.99
C MET A 433 -9.75 -19.91 -20.80
N ASN A 434 -9.80 -20.74 -21.85
CA ASN A 434 -9.28 -22.11 -21.80
C ASN A 434 -7.79 -22.12 -21.46
N GLY A 435 -6.98 -21.27 -22.11
CA GLY A 435 -5.55 -21.15 -21.85
C GLY A 435 -5.22 -20.66 -20.43
N ILE A 436 -6.08 -19.83 -19.84
CA ILE A 436 -5.98 -19.42 -18.43
C ILE A 436 -6.25 -20.63 -17.52
N ILE A 437 -7.37 -21.32 -17.71
CA ILE A 437 -7.76 -22.49 -16.91
C ILE A 437 -6.68 -23.58 -16.99
N GLU A 438 -6.25 -23.96 -18.20
CA GLU A 438 -5.18 -24.94 -18.39
C GLU A 438 -3.86 -24.49 -17.77
N GLY A 439 -3.55 -23.20 -17.86
CA GLY A 439 -2.34 -22.63 -17.28
C GLY A 439 -2.31 -22.76 -15.76
N ILE A 440 -3.39 -22.37 -15.11
CA ILE A 440 -3.52 -22.43 -13.65
C ILE A 440 -3.54 -23.89 -13.19
N SER A 441 -4.37 -24.75 -13.81
CA SER A 441 -4.46 -26.17 -13.44
C SER A 441 -3.17 -26.96 -13.62
N LYS A 442 -2.20 -26.45 -14.41
CA LYS A 442 -0.86 -27.06 -14.54
C LYS A 442 0.07 -26.74 -13.38
N GLN A 443 -0.18 -25.66 -12.65
CA GLN A 443 0.71 -25.18 -11.57
C GLN A 443 0.04 -25.24 -10.19
N TRP A 444 -1.29 -25.19 -10.14
CA TRP A 444 -2.06 -25.10 -8.91
C TRP A 444 -3.17 -26.14 -8.86
N THR A 445 -3.34 -26.71 -7.68
CA THR A 445 -4.63 -27.28 -7.27
C THR A 445 -5.51 -26.13 -6.82
N TRP A 446 -6.71 -25.99 -7.39
CA TRP A 446 -7.58 -24.85 -7.14
C TRP A 446 -9.06 -25.20 -7.19
N GLU A 447 -9.86 -24.48 -6.41
CA GLU A 447 -11.32 -24.59 -6.41
C GLU A 447 -12.00 -23.31 -6.93
N LEU A 448 -11.41 -22.15 -6.65
CA LEU A 448 -11.89 -20.85 -7.11
C LEU A 448 -10.75 -20.02 -7.70
N VAL A 449 -10.99 -19.46 -8.89
CA VAL A 449 -10.12 -18.45 -9.51
C VAL A 449 -10.92 -17.20 -9.82
N VAL A 450 -10.33 -16.03 -9.56
CA VAL A 450 -10.88 -14.74 -9.96
C VAL A 450 -10.10 -14.21 -11.17
N VAL A 451 -10.79 -14.01 -12.29
CA VAL A 451 -10.20 -13.48 -13.52
C VAL A 451 -10.62 -12.03 -13.70
N PHE A 452 -9.68 -11.10 -13.75
CA PHE A 452 -9.94 -9.69 -13.99
C PHE A 452 -9.68 -9.35 -15.45
N CYS A 453 -10.62 -8.66 -16.08
CA CYS A 453 -10.44 -8.22 -17.46
C CYS A 453 -11.20 -6.93 -17.76
N PRO A 454 -10.79 -6.17 -18.78
CA PRO A 454 -11.55 -4.99 -19.21
C PRO A 454 -12.92 -5.34 -19.82
N ARG A 455 -13.00 -6.51 -20.47
CA ARG A 455 -14.17 -7.00 -21.18
C ARG A 455 -14.09 -8.51 -21.40
N VAL A 456 -15.23 -9.20 -21.30
CA VAL A 456 -15.42 -10.56 -21.80
C VAL A 456 -16.01 -10.51 -23.21
N ALA A 457 -15.34 -11.14 -24.17
CA ALA A 457 -15.86 -11.28 -25.53
C ALA A 457 -17.03 -12.27 -25.55
N LYS A 458 -17.94 -12.15 -26.52
CA LYS A 458 -19.02 -13.14 -26.68
C LYS A 458 -18.40 -14.50 -27.01
N PHE A 459 -18.62 -15.50 -26.14
CA PHE A 459 -18.19 -16.87 -26.41
C PHE A 459 -19.03 -17.42 -27.57
N ARG A 460 -18.38 -17.66 -28.71
CA ARG A 460 -19.02 -18.15 -29.94
C ARG A 460 -19.07 -19.67 -30.01
N SER A 461 -18.21 -20.37 -29.27
CA SER A 461 -18.18 -21.83 -29.16
C SER A 461 -18.80 -22.30 -27.85
N GLU A 462 -19.07 -23.60 -27.77
CA GLU A 462 -19.51 -24.26 -26.55
C GLU A 462 -18.40 -24.20 -25.48
N TRP A 463 -18.81 -24.21 -24.22
CA TRP A 463 -17.92 -24.20 -23.06
C TRP A 463 -17.31 -25.60 -22.88
N ASN A 464 -15.98 -25.68 -22.78
CA ASN A 464 -15.27 -26.95 -22.85
C ASN A 464 -15.20 -27.72 -21.52
N TYR A 465 -15.58 -27.09 -20.40
CA TYR A 465 -15.39 -27.66 -19.06
C TYR A 465 -16.72 -27.96 -18.38
N ASN A 466 -17.14 -29.23 -18.42
CA ASN A 466 -18.43 -29.65 -17.87
C ASN A 466 -18.52 -29.51 -16.35
N SER A 467 -17.39 -29.58 -15.62
CA SER A 467 -17.35 -29.46 -14.16
C SER A 467 -16.95 -28.09 -13.62
N ILE A 468 -16.55 -27.17 -14.51
CA ILE A 468 -16.07 -25.84 -14.14
C ILE A 468 -17.12 -24.80 -14.49
N GLY A 469 -17.64 -24.11 -13.48
CA GLY A 469 -18.52 -22.97 -13.66
C GLY A 469 -17.78 -21.70 -14.08
N CYS A 470 -18.46 -20.83 -14.81
CA CYS A 470 -17.96 -19.51 -15.15
C CYS A 470 -19.05 -18.46 -14.98
N VAL A 471 -18.85 -17.56 -14.03
CA VAL A 471 -19.77 -16.44 -13.74
C VAL A 471 -19.05 -15.12 -13.99
N LYS A 472 -19.74 -14.18 -14.62
CA LYS A 472 -19.25 -12.82 -14.86
C LYS A 472 -19.93 -11.85 -13.91
N ILE A 473 -19.14 -10.92 -13.37
CA ILE A 473 -19.59 -9.77 -12.58
C ILE A 473 -19.14 -8.50 -13.32
N ASP A 474 -20.11 -7.70 -13.78
CA ASP A 474 -19.85 -6.35 -14.29
C ASP A 474 -19.56 -5.43 -13.10
N CYS A 475 -18.31 -5.01 -12.95
CA CYS A 475 -17.89 -4.23 -11.81
C CYS A 475 -18.46 -2.80 -11.78
N LYS A 476 -18.99 -2.29 -12.90
CA LYS A 476 -19.63 -0.97 -12.93
C LYS A 476 -20.95 -0.95 -12.18
N ASN A 477 -21.74 -2.02 -12.31
CA ASN A 477 -23.11 -2.07 -11.80
C ASN A 477 -23.36 -3.24 -10.85
N ALA A 478 -22.33 -4.05 -10.55
CA ALA A 478 -22.42 -5.31 -9.82
C ALA A 478 -23.44 -6.30 -10.41
N ASN A 479 -23.65 -6.26 -11.74
CA ASN A 479 -24.55 -7.22 -12.39
C ASN A 479 -23.84 -8.55 -12.55
N VAL A 480 -24.53 -9.63 -12.16
CA VAL A 480 -24.02 -10.99 -12.26
C VAL A 480 -24.72 -11.72 -13.40
N GLU A 481 -23.93 -12.40 -14.22
CA GLU A 481 -24.37 -13.20 -15.36
C GLU A 481 -23.59 -14.52 -15.41
N TRP A 482 -24.27 -15.65 -15.34
CA TRP A 482 -23.66 -16.95 -15.60
C TRP A 482 -23.33 -17.07 -17.08
N ILE A 483 -22.05 -17.24 -17.39
CA ILE A 483 -21.61 -17.60 -18.74
C ILE A 483 -21.86 -19.10 -18.95
N PHE A 484 -21.45 -19.90 -17.96
CA PHE A 484 -21.75 -21.31 -17.89
C PHE A 484 -21.91 -21.75 -16.43
N GLN A 485 -22.95 -22.54 -16.16
CA GLN A 485 -23.16 -23.18 -14.87
C GLN A 485 -23.47 -24.65 -15.13
N PRO A 486 -22.69 -25.61 -14.58
CA PRO A 486 -23.01 -27.03 -14.73
C PRO A 486 -24.44 -27.32 -14.24
N GLN A 487 -25.21 -28.03 -15.05
CA GLN A 487 -26.63 -28.28 -14.76
C GLN A 487 -26.79 -29.19 -13.55
N ASN A 488 -25.97 -30.23 -13.46
CA ASN A 488 -25.98 -31.17 -12.36
C ASN A 488 -25.07 -30.66 -11.22
N GLU A 489 -25.61 -30.51 -10.02
CA GLU A 489 -24.84 -30.02 -8.86
C GLU A 489 -23.72 -30.97 -8.48
N SER A 490 -23.92 -32.29 -8.64
CA SER A 490 -22.87 -33.29 -8.39
C SER A 490 -21.65 -33.16 -9.30
N SER A 491 -21.77 -32.42 -10.42
CA SER A 491 -20.66 -32.14 -11.34
C SER A 491 -19.99 -30.78 -11.11
N ARG A 492 -20.48 -29.95 -10.18
CA ARG A 492 -19.93 -28.59 -9.95
C ARG A 492 -18.70 -28.66 -9.06
N GLU A 493 -17.52 -28.76 -9.67
CA GLU A 493 -16.27 -28.96 -8.93
C GLU A 493 -15.53 -27.65 -8.63
N GLN A 494 -15.38 -26.80 -9.65
CA GLN A 494 -14.56 -25.58 -9.61
C GLN A 494 -15.34 -24.38 -10.16
N LEU A 495 -14.96 -23.17 -9.76
CA LEU A 495 -15.63 -21.94 -10.19
C LEU A 495 -14.63 -20.87 -10.65
N VAL A 496 -14.90 -20.29 -11.81
CA VAL A 496 -14.25 -19.08 -12.29
C VAL A 496 -15.18 -17.89 -12.10
N ILE A 497 -14.73 -16.88 -11.34
CA ILE A 497 -15.42 -15.59 -11.22
C ILE A 497 -14.68 -14.57 -12.10
N VAL A 498 -15.32 -14.12 -13.17
CA VAL A 498 -14.78 -13.09 -14.05
C VAL A 498 -15.25 -11.72 -13.60
N MET A 499 -14.34 -10.86 -13.15
CA MET A 499 -14.59 -9.46 -12.82
C MET A 499 -14.30 -8.58 -14.05
N GLU A 500 -15.36 -8.12 -14.70
CA GLU A 500 -15.30 -7.25 -15.87
C GLU A 500 -15.22 -5.77 -15.43
N ILE A 501 -14.10 -5.11 -15.73
CA ILE A 501 -13.79 -3.74 -15.33
C ILE A 501 -13.80 -2.83 -16.57
N PRO A 502 -14.93 -2.19 -16.91
CA PRO A 502 -15.01 -1.35 -18.10
C PRO A 502 -14.17 -0.06 -17.97
N ASN A 503 -13.86 0.56 -19.11
CA ASN A 503 -13.19 1.87 -19.21
C ASN A 503 -11.73 1.92 -18.70
N CYS A 504 -10.99 0.82 -18.81
CA CYS A 504 -9.56 0.79 -18.45
C CYS A 504 -8.60 1.30 -19.53
N ARG A 505 -9.07 1.91 -20.64
CA ARG A 505 -8.19 2.33 -21.76
C ARG A 505 -7.10 3.32 -21.33
N GLY A 506 -7.38 4.23 -20.40
CA GLY A 506 -6.38 5.18 -19.86
C GLY A 506 -5.28 4.53 -19.00
N LEU A 507 -5.46 3.27 -18.57
CA LEU A 507 -4.49 2.52 -17.78
C LEU A 507 -3.45 1.77 -18.64
N THR A 508 -3.44 2.03 -19.96
CA THR A 508 -2.58 1.35 -20.93
C THR A 508 -1.51 2.25 -21.55
N ASN A 509 -1.48 3.56 -21.22
CA ASN A 509 -0.59 4.51 -21.86
C ASN A 509 0.85 4.40 -21.34
N ASN A 510 1.66 3.58 -22.01
CA ASN A 510 3.06 3.90 -22.31
C ASN A 510 3.07 5.01 -23.39
N ASN A 511 2.71 6.24 -23.02
CA ASN A 511 2.87 7.35 -23.96
C ASN A 511 4.33 7.77 -24.01
N LYS A 512 4.91 7.52 -25.19
CA LYS A 512 6.15 8.08 -25.75
C LYS A 512 6.57 9.37 -25.06
N ILE A 513 7.78 9.35 -24.49
CA ILE A 513 8.54 10.53 -24.12
C ILE A 513 8.61 11.43 -25.35
N GLY A 514 7.77 12.47 -25.37
CA GLY A 514 7.96 13.62 -26.22
C GLY A 514 9.21 14.31 -25.71
N ILE A 515 10.31 14.16 -26.45
CA ILE A 515 11.46 15.04 -26.36
C ILE A 515 10.91 16.44 -26.66
N ILE A 516 10.73 17.25 -25.62
CA ILE A 516 10.64 18.69 -25.78
C ILE A 516 12.08 19.17 -25.65
N THR A 517 12.78 19.19 -26.79
CA THR A 517 13.87 20.13 -27.02
C THR A 517 13.29 21.53 -27.02
N THR A 518 13.63 22.30 -26.00
CA THR A 518 14.17 23.68 -26.11
C THR A 518 14.73 24.08 -24.76
#